data_AF-A0A9P6IFY0-F1
#
_entry.id   AF-A0A9P6IFY0-F1
#
_cell.length_a   1.000
_cell.length_b   1.000
_cell.length_c   1.000
_cell.angle_alpha   90.00
_cell.angle_beta   90.00
_cell.angle_gamma   90.00
#
_symmetry.space_group_name_H-M   'P 1'
#
loop_
_entity.id
_entity.type
_entity.pdbx_description
1 polymer ?
#
loop_
_entity_poly.entity_id
_entity_poly.type
_entity_poly.pdbx_seq_one_letter_code
_entity_poly.pdbx_strand_id
1 'polypeptide(L)'
;MNPLISRRPILRQKLATVTAALTFANAMHIQSIPMWVGSSNNYAYLVKDDKSNDAVIIDPANPPEVTPVLKKAIDGGEINLTAIVNTHHHWDHAGGNKKLLNELGLPKLTIFGGKDCEGVTKTPGDGESFKIGSIAVKALYTPCHTQDSICWFMQDGEQKVVFTGDTLFHSGCGKFFEGTAEEMHKALNKTLAALPDDTVVFPGHEYTKSNVKFAASVLQNEAILKLQKFAENNKETQGKFTIGDEKKHNVFMRVDDPEILKVTGEQEPVAVMAKLREMKNNFNAREIICLLGNDYGPGASIVIANLSSIIVSPPRQHPPAKPLHCTVNTHNTIYTLRKPREDARRINSIMPAKRKPPAASSTSHDPPRPRASKLAKEHNISAHEEREIREAFSLFAEPVRGGPKEGVMPTSDVRSALVALGIPPSSRAEQAEFVEILDPEGEGFVEYEPFFAVCALKYHQRESSAGGEERRREVDEAFRLFTGDGGRGMITMADLKRVAGVLREDVKEEVLRDMILEANGGAGVGRGVKREEFEEVMRRAGVWR
;
A
#
# COMPACT_ATOMS: atom_id res chain seq x y z
N MET A 1 -86.16 -17.08 27.97
CA MET A 1 -85.90 -17.24 26.52
C MET A 1 -84.54 -16.60 26.22
N ASN A 2 -83.68 -17.30 25.48
CA ASN A 2 -82.25 -17.04 25.25
C ASN A 2 -81.79 -15.56 25.17
N PRO A 3 -80.65 -15.19 25.77
CA PRO A 3 -79.91 -13.98 25.45
C PRO A 3 -78.66 -14.30 24.62
N LEU A 4 -78.59 -13.86 23.37
CA LEU A 4 -77.32 -13.73 22.64
C LEU A 4 -77.33 -12.46 21.79
N ILE A 5 -76.71 -11.42 22.34
CA ILE A 5 -76.16 -10.28 21.60
C ILE A 5 -74.79 -10.73 21.06
N SER A 6 -74.48 -10.52 19.77
CA SER A 6 -73.16 -10.01 19.34
C SER A 6 -73.03 -9.83 17.81
N ARG A 7 -73.04 -8.55 17.41
CA ARG A 7 -72.08 -7.85 16.53
C ARG A 7 -71.27 -8.68 15.50
N ARG A 8 -71.49 -8.40 14.20
CA ARG A 8 -70.45 -8.44 13.15
C ARG A 8 -70.68 -7.26 12.20
N PRO A 9 -69.78 -6.26 12.18
CA PRO A 9 -68.74 -6.26 11.14
C PRO A 9 -67.41 -5.69 11.67
N ILE A 10 -66.51 -6.55 12.17
CA ILE A 10 -65.13 -6.15 12.54
C ILE A 10 -64.07 -6.92 11.72
N LEU A 11 -64.50 -7.88 10.88
CA LEU A 11 -63.55 -8.77 10.19
C LEU A 11 -63.03 -8.25 8.83
N ARG A 12 -63.67 -7.25 8.21
CA ARG A 12 -63.18 -6.67 6.93
C ARG A 12 -62.18 -5.52 7.11
N GLN A 13 -62.21 -4.80 8.23
CA GLN A 13 -61.23 -3.75 8.51
C GLN A 13 -59.94 -4.29 9.12
N LYS A 14 -59.99 -5.36 9.92
CA LYS A 14 -58.77 -5.99 10.46
C LYS A 14 -57.95 -6.76 9.44
N LEU A 15 -58.55 -7.23 8.33
CA LEU A 15 -57.78 -7.88 7.27
C LEU A 15 -56.98 -6.86 6.44
N ALA A 16 -57.53 -5.66 6.23
CA ALA A 16 -56.84 -4.55 5.54
C ALA A 16 -55.70 -3.94 6.38
N THR A 17 -55.82 -3.92 7.72
CA THR A 17 -54.73 -3.46 8.60
C THR A 17 -53.61 -4.49 8.75
N VAL A 18 -53.89 -5.79 8.56
CA VAL A 18 -52.86 -6.85 8.57
C VAL A 18 -52.18 -7.00 7.20
N THR A 19 -52.80 -6.55 6.10
CA THR A 19 -52.12 -6.49 4.77
C THR A 19 -51.35 -5.19 4.54
N ALA A 20 -51.63 -4.11 5.27
CA ALA A 20 -50.85 -2.87 5.23
C ALA A 20 -49.60 -2.86 6.12
N ALA A 21 -49.37 -3.94 6.90
CA ALA A 21 -48.15 -4.14 7.69
C ALA A 21 -47.09 -5.00 6.97
N LEU A 22 -47.29 -5.31 5.68
CA LEU A 22 -46.39 -6.13 4.85
C LEU A 22 -45.69 -5.32 3.72
N THR A 23 -45.65 -4.01 3.86
CA THR A 23 -44.95 -3.07 2.96
C THR A 23 -44.24 -2.08 3.89
N PHE A 24 -42.92 -1.96 4.02
CA PHE A 24 -41.78 -2.21 3.15
C PHE A 24 -40.59 -2.59 4.04
N ALA A 25 -39.90 -3.70 3.80
CA ALA A 25 -38.56 -3.89 4.36
C ALA A 25 -37.57 -3.83 3.19
N ASN A 26 -37.19 -2.62 2.80
CA ASN A 26 -35.92 -2.42 2.11
C ASN A 26 -34.84 -2.58 3.17
N ALA A 27 -33.85 -3.42 2.90
CA ALA A 27 -32.94 -3.92 3.90
C ALA A 27 -31.60 -4.27 3.25
N MET A 28 -31.12 -3.38 2.38
CA MET A 28 -29.72 -3.32 2.02
C MET A 28 -28.90 -3.02 3.28
N HIS A 29 -28.21 -4.03 3.77
CA HIS A 29 -27.33 -3.93 4.92
C HIS A 29 -25.88 -3.76 4.45
N ILE A 30 -25.17 -2.80 5.04
CA ILE A 30 -23.78 -2.48 4.69
C ILE A 30 -22.92 -2.61 5.93
N GLN A 31 -21.91 -3.47 5.88
CA GLN A 31 -20.88 -3.59 6.90
C GLN A 31 -19.55 -3.09 6.34
N SER A 32 -18.99 -2.05 6.97
CA SER A 32 -17.61 -1.63 6.71
C SER A 32 -16.62 -2.59 7.37
N ILE A 33 -15.57 -2.95 6.65
CA ILE A 33 -14.45 -3.74 7.12
C ILE A 33 -13.20 -2.87 6.95
N PRO A 34 -12.72 -2.20 8.02
CA PRO A 34 -11.47 -1.47 7.98
C PRO A 34 -10.31 -2.40 7.63
N MET A 35 -9.40 -1.94 6.78
CA MET A 35 -8.22 -2.69 6.39
C MET A 35 -6.93 -1.95 6.76
N TRP A 36 -5.90 -2.69 7.17
CA TRP A 36 -4.59 -2.19 7.61
C TRP A 36 -4.68 -1.20 8.77
N VAL A 37 -5.58 -1.45 9.72
CA VAL A 37 -5.81 -0.54 10.86
C VAL A 37 -4.51 -0.27 11.61
N GLY A 38 -4.05 0.98 11.59
CA GLY A 38 -2.82 1.43 12.26
C GLY A 38 -1.60 1.58 11.34
N SER A 39 -1.69 1.17 10.08
CA SER A 39 -0.63 1.36 9.07
C SER A 39 -1.14 1.86 7.70
N SER A 40 -2.44 1.74 7.42
CA SER A 40 -3.17 2.43 6.36
C SER A 40 -4.64 2.65 6.79
N ASN A 41 -5.49 3.17 5.90
CA ASN A 41 -6.82 3.69 6.21
C ASN A 41 -7.91 3.24 5.20
N ASN A 42 -7.78 2.06 4.58
CA ASN A 42 -8.71 1.57 3.56
C ASN A 42 -9.99 0.96 4.14
N TYR A 43 -11.08 0.95 3.37
CA TYR A 43 -12.32 0.24 3.66
C TYR A 43 -12.67 -0.76 2.57
N ALA A 44 -13.05 -1.98 2.99
CA ALA A 44 -13.88 -2.88 2.21
C ALA A 44 -15.34 -2.79 2.68
N TYR A 45 -16.30 -3.07 1.80
CA TYR A 45 -17.73 -2.99 2.14
C TYR A 45 -18.49 -4.27 1.78
N LEU A 46 -18.99 -4.97 2.80
CA LEU A 46 -19.91 -6.09 2.61
C LEU A 46 -21.33 -5.53 2.49
N VAL A 47 -21.92 -5.65 1.30
CA VAL A 47 -23.29 -5.24 1.01
C VAL A 47 -24.16 -6.47 0.86
N LYS A 48 -25.27 -6.52 1.58
CA LYS A 48 -26.18 -7.67 1.62
C LYS A 48 -27.62 -7.23 1.37
N ASP A 49 -28.34 -7.98 0.52
CA ASP A 49 -29.80 -7.94 0.43
C ASP A 49 -30.40 -8.85 1.51
N ASP A 50 -31.05 -8.30 2.53
CA ASP A 50 -31.65 -9.12 3.61
C ASP A 50 -32.79 -10.03 3.14
N LYS A 51 -33.39 -9.77 1.96
CA LYS A 51 -34.47 -10.61 1.42
C LYS A 51 -33.95 -11.95 0.89
N SER A 52 -32.90 -11.94 0.07
CA SER A 52 -32.31 -13.16 -0.49
C SER A 52 -31.07 -13.66 0.25
N ASN A 53 -30.54 -12.86 1.17
CA ASN A 53 -29.18 -12.96 1.72
C ASN A 53 -28.06 -12.84 0.66
N ASP A 54 -28.37 -12.51 -0.59
CA ASP A 54 -27.33 -12.27 -1.60
C ASP A 54 -26.46 -11.10 -1.17
N ALA A 55 -25.15 -11.29 -1.28
CA ALA A 55 -24.17 -10.30 -0.88
C ALA A 55 -23.09 -10.10 -1.92
N VAL A 56 -22.47 -8.93 -1.89
CA VAL A 56 -21.22 -8.63 -2.57
C VAL A 56 -20.23 -8.02 -1.58
N ILE A 57 -18.94 -8.23 -1.85
CA ILE A 57 -17.87 -7.54 -1.15
C ILE A 57 -17.22 -6.53 -2.10
N ILE A 58 -17.13 -5.28 -1.65
CA ILE A 58 -16.54 -4.18 -2.41
C ILE A 58 -15.10 -3.97 -1.94
N ASP A 59 -14.16 -3.89 -2.89
CA ASP A 59 -12.73 -3.59 -2.70
C ASP A 59 -12.02 -4.44 -1.60
N PRO A 60 -12.07 -5.79 -1.66
CA PRO A 60 -11.53 -6.68 -0.60
C PRO A 60 -10.02 -6.88 -0.68
N ALA A 61 -9.24 -5.80 -0.59
CA ALA A 61 -7.81 -5.83 -0.88
C ALA A 61 -6.93 -6.53 0.16
N ASN A 62 -7.39 -6.68 1.40
CA ASN A 62 -6.65 -7.36 2.48
C ASN A 62 -7.32 -8.66 2.95
N PRO A 63 -7.11 -9.80 2.25
CA PRO A 63 -7.69 -11.09 2.63
C PRO A 63 -7.49 -11.52 4.10
N PRO A 64 -6.32 -11.29 4.76
CA PRO A 64 -6.16 -11.60 6.18
C PRO A 64 -7.22 -10.99 7.11
N GLU A 65 -7.75 -9.81 6.78
CA GLU A 65 -8.78 -9.13 7.58
C GLU A 65 -10.20 -9.36 7.02
N VAL A 66 -10.34 -9.46 5.69
CA VAL A 66 -11.64 -9.64 5.03
C VAL A 66 -12.13 -11.09 5.06
N THR A 67 -11.25 -12.07 4.78
CA THR A 67 -11.60 -13.49 4.71
C THR A 67 -12.28 -14.00 5.99
N PRO A 68 -11.79 -13.71 7.22
CA PRO A 68 -12.43 -14.21 8.43
C PRO A 68 -13.87 -13.70 8.61
N VAL A 69 -14.14 -12.45 8.23
CA VAL A 69 -15.48 -11.85 8.29
C VAL A 69 -16.42 -12.57 7.32
N LEU A 70 -15.99 -12.73 6.07
CA LEU A 70 -16.79 -13.39 5.04
C LEU A 70 -17.02 -14.87 5.35
N LYS A 71 -16.00 -15.62 5.76
CA LYS A 71 -16.14 -17.04 6.14
C LYS A 71 -17.16 -17.22 7.24
N LYS A 72 -17.07 -16.43 8.31
CA LYS A 72 -18.03 -16.49 9.42
C LYS A 72 -19.46 -16.26 8.93
N ALA A 73 -19.69 -15.25 8.10
CA ALA A 73 -21.02 -14.93 7.59
C ALA A 73 -21.56 -15.99 6.61
N ILE A 74 -20.70 -16.56 5.76
CA ILE A 74 -21.05 -17.64 4.83
C ILE A 74 -21.38 -18.92 5.60
N ASP A 75 -20.50 -19.35 6.50
CA ASP A 75 -20.67 -20.58 7.29
C ASP A 75 -21.88 -20.50 8.23
N GLY A 76 -22.18 -19.30 8.73
CA GLY A 76 -23.38 -19.02 9.52
C GLY A 76 -24.68 -18.98 8.72
N GLY A 77 -24.62 -19.02 7.38
CA GLY A 77 -25.77 -18.85 6.50
C GLY A 77 -26.36 -17.45 6.51
N GLU A 78 -25.61 -16.46 7.02
CA GLU A 78 -26.02 -15.06 7.10
C GLU A 78 -25.97 -14.38 5.73
N ILE A 79 -25.07 -14.84 4.85
CA ILE A 79 -24.92 -14.34 3.49
C ILE A 79 -24.76 -15.46 2.46
N ASN A 80 -25.20 -15.19 1.24
CA ASN A 80 -24.83 -15.87 0.01
C ASN A 80 -23.93 -14.93 -0.81
N LEU A 81 -22.61 -15.10 -0.74
CA LEU A 81 -21.69 -14.23 -1.47
C LEU A 81 -21.79 -14.53 -2.98
N THR A 82 -22.22 -13.54 -3.77
CA THR A 82 -22.53 -13.69 -5.20
C THR A 82 -21.48 -13.07 -6.12
N ALA A 83 -20.78 -12.03 -5.66
CA ALA A 83 -19.73 -11.36 -6.44
C ALA A 83 -18.74 -10.59 -5.56
N ILE A 84 -17.58 -10.31 -6.13
CA ILE A 84 -16.71 -9.19 -5.74
C ILE A 84 -17.05 -8.01 -6.65
N VAL A 85 -16.99 -6.80 -6.12
CA VAL A 85 -17.13 -5.56 -6.88
C VAL A 85 -15.90 -4.70 -6.60
N ASN A 86 -15.21 -4.22 -7.62
CA ASN A 86 -14.07 -3.32 -7.48
C ASN A 86 -14.39 -1.94 -8.04
N THR A 87 -13.89 -0.91 -7.37
CA THR A 87 -14.00 0.48 -7.84
C THR A 87 -12.94 0.78 -8.89
N HIS A 88 -11.71 0.32 -8.70
CA HIS A 88 -10.58 0.53 -9.62
C HIS A 88 -9.46 -0.49 -9.40
N HIS A 89 -8.41 -0.44 -10.22
CA HIS A 89 -7.37 -1.47 -10.25
C HIS A 89 -6.28 -1.38 -9.18
N HIS A 90 -6.15 -0.26 -8.47
CA HIS A 90 -5.08 -0.13 -7.46
C HIS A 90 -5.14 -1.28 -6.46
N TRP A 91 -3.97 -1.73 -6.05
CA TRP A 91 -3.85 -3.01 -5.37
C TRP A 91 -4.55 -2.99 -4.00
N ASP A 92 -4.60 -1.85 -3.33
CA ASP A 92 -5.26 -1.62 -2.05
C ASP A 92 -6.80 -1.58 -2.17
N HIS A 93 -7.33 -1.83 -3.38
CA HIS A 93 -8.73 -2.08 -3.68
C HIS A 93 -8.96 -3.46 -4.33
N ALA A 94 -8.21 -3.78 -5.39
CA ALA A 94 -8.42 -5.00 -6.18
C ALA A 94 -7.41 -6.13 -5.92
N GLY A 95 -6.28 -5.85 -5.28
CA GLY A 95 -5.14 -6.78 -5.15
C GLY A 95 -5.39 -8.00 -4.25
N GLY A 96 -6.51 -8.03 -3.53
CA GLY A 96 -6.91 -9.15 -2.70
C GLY A 96 -7.81 -10.18 -3.40
N ASN A 97 -8.31 -9.87 -4.59
CA ASN A 97 -9.40 -10.61 -5.25
C ASN A 97 -9.10 -12.10 -5.41
N LYS A 98 -7.98 -12.46 -6.08
CA LYS A 98 -7.68 -13.87 -6.36
C LYS A 98 -7.42 -14.66 -5.08
N LYS A 99 -6.66 -14.08 -4.15
CA LYS A 99 -6.33 -14.70 -2.87
C LYS A 99 -7.59 -14.93 -2.04
N LEU A 100 -8.48 -13.94 -1.95
CA LEU A 100 -9.76 -14.05 -1.26
C LEU A 100 -10.61 -15.21 -1.81
N LEU A 101 -10.81 -15.26 -3.14
CA LEU A 101 -11.61 -16.31 -3.76
C LEU A 101 -11.03 -17.72 -3.54
N ASN A 102 -9.71 -17.86 -3.58
CA ASN A 102 -9.04 -19.11 -3.27
C ASN A 102 -9.24 -19.52 -1.81
N GLU A 103 -9.06 -18.60 -0.86
CA GLU A 103 -9.24 -18.85 0.57
C GLU A 103 -10.69 -19.20 0.94
N LEU A 104 -11.67 -18.63 0.23
CA LEU A 104 -13.10 -18.92 0.38
C LEU A 104 -13.55 -20.19 -0.36
N GLY A 105 -12.72 -20.75 -1.24
CA GLY A 105 -13.13 -21.88 -2.09
C GLY A 105 -14.15 -21.50 -3.16
N LEU A 106 -14.16 -20.24 -3.61
CA LEU A 106 -15.10 -19.67 -4.59
C LEU A 106 -14.39 -19.20 -5.87
N PRO A 107 -13.56 -20.02 -6.54
CA PRO A 107 -12.68 -19.56 -7.64
C PRO A 107 -13.40 -19.10 -8.91
N LYS A 108 -14.72 -19.34 -9.01
CA LYS A 108 -15.56 -18.98 -10.18
C LYS A 108 -16.51 -17.83 -9.88
N LEU A 109 -16.39 -17.19 -8.72
CA LEU A 109 -17.26 -16.07 -8.37
C LEU A 109 -17.07 -14.93 -9.36
N THR A 110 -18.15 -14.22 -9.68
CA THR A 110 -18.07 -13.07 -10.59
C THR A 110 -17.32 -11.94 -9.91
N ILE A 111 -16.46 -11.24 -10.66
CA ILE A 111 -15.76 -10.04 -10.23
C ILE A 111 -16.18 -8.93 -11.19
N PHE A 112 -16.97 -7.98 -10.67
CA PHE A 112 -17.32 -6.75 -11.37
C PHE A 112 -16.26 -5.69 -11.11
N GLY A 113 -15.87 -4.93 -12.12
CA GLY A 113 -14.88 -3.86 -11.92
C GLY A 113 -14.41 -3.21 -13.21
N GLY A 114 -13.51 -2.25 -13.04
CA GLY A 114 -12.68 -1.72 -14.12
C GLY A 114 -11.93 -2.84 -14.84
N LYS A 115 -11.63 -2.63 -16.12
CA LYS A 115 -11.01 -3.64 -16.99
C LYS A 115 -9.63 -4.11 -16.51
N ASP A 116 -8.96 -3.31 -15.69
CA ASP A 116 -7.59 -3.54 -15.22
C ASP A 116 -7.56 -4.12 -13.78
N CYS A 117 -8.72 -4.26 -13.12
CA CYS A 117 -8.83 -4.87 -11.80
C CYS A 117 -8.38 -6.34 -11.78
N GLU A 118 -7.75 -6.76 -10.67
CA GLU A 118 -7.23 -8.12 -10.55
C GLU A 118 -8.34 -9.19 -10.67
N GLY A 119 -8.26 -10.02 -11.71
CA GLY A 119 -9.19 -11.14 -11.88
C GLY A 119 -10.61 -10.72 -12.29
N VAL A 120 -10.82 -9.48 -12.73
CA VAL A 120 -12.11 -9.02 -13.24
C VAL A 120 -12.67 -9.98 -14.29
N THR A 121 -13.96 -10.32 -14.15
CA THR A 121 -14.65 -11.20 -15.10
C THR A 121 -15.76 -10.50 -15.85
N LYS A 122 -16.26 -9.38 -15.33
CA LYS A 122 -17.28 -8.56 -16.00
C LYS A 122 -17.03 -7.07 -15.78
N THR A 123 -16.92 -6.32 -16.86
CA THR A 123 -16.85 -4.85 -16.85
C THR A 123 -18.14 -4.30 -17.47
N PRO A 124 -19.12 -3.86 -16.65
CA PRO A 124 -20.34 -3.24 -17.15
C PRO A 124 -20.03 -1.87 -17.77
N GLY A 125 -20.77 -1.47 -18.80
CA GLY A 125 -20.61 -0.14 -19.41
C GLY A 125 -21.09 1.00 -18.50
N ASP A 126 -20.70 2.23 -18.82
CA ASP A 126 -21.16 3.42 -18.09
C ASP A 126 -22.70 3.52 -18.11
N GLY A 127 -23.30 3.66 -16.93
CA GLY A 127 -24.74 3.68 -16.74
C GLY A 127 -25.43 2.32 -16.82
N GLU A 128 -24.73 1.23 -17.17
CA GLU A 128 -25.27 -0.13 -17.16
C GLU A 128 -25.65 -0.51 -15.72
N SER A 129 -26.76 -1.24 -15.60
CA SER A 129 -27.29 -1.68 -14.31
C SER A 129 -27.41 -3.19 -14.24
N PHE A 130 -27.19 -3.72 -13.04
CA PHE A 130 -27.45 -5.12 -12.67
C PHE A 130 -28.10 -5.17 -11.29
N LYS A 131 -28.35 -6.36 -10.77
CA LYS A 131 -28.96 -6.56 -9.46
C LYS A 131 -28.16 -7.51 -8.58
N ILE A 132 -28.24 -7.29 -7.27
CA ILE A 132 -27.81 -8.20 -6.21
C ILE A 132 -29.06 -8.48 -5.37
N GLY A 133 -29.64 -9.67 -5.48
CA GLY A 133 -30.97 -9.92 -4.94
C GLY A 133 -31.99 -8.87 -5.42
N SER A 134 -32.56 -8.12 -4.48
CA SER A 134 -33.48 -7.00 -4.77
C SER A 134 -32.81 -5.64 -5.01
N ILE A 135 -31.52 -5.50 -4.69
CA ILE A 135 -30.76 -4.23 -4.78
C ILE A 135 -30.43 -3.93 -6.25
N ALA A 136 -30.80 -2.74 -6.71
CA ALA A 136 -30.39 -2.24 -8.03
C ALA A 136 -29.00 -1.61 -7.94
N VAL A 137 -28.08 -2.02 -8.80
CA VAL A 137 -26.70 -1.51 -8.88
C VAL A 137 -26.49 -0.87 -10.24
N LYS A 138 -25.95 0.35 -10.26
CA LYS A 138 -25.61 1.09 -11.48
C LYS A 138 -24.12 1.45 -11.48
N ALA A 139 -23.44 1.11 -12.57
CA ALA A 139 -22.07 1.54 -12.83
C ALA A 139 -22.06 3.01 -13.25
N LEU A 140 -21.21 3.82 -12.60
CA LEU A 140 -20.99 5.22 -12.96
C LEU A 140 -19.51 5.42 -13.22
N TYR A 141 -19.14 5.63 -14.48
CA TYR A 141 -17.73 5.81 -14.82
C TYR A 141 -17.23 7.17 -14.31
N THR A 142 -16.13 7.13 -13.58
CA THR A 142 -15.49 8.32 -12.98
C THR A 142 -13.98 8.29 -13.22
N PRO A 143 -13.52 8.20 -14.50
CA PRO A 143 -12.10 8.20 -14.80
C PRO A 143 -11.47 9.49 -14.29
N CYS A 144 -10.35 9.36 -13.57
CA CYS A 144 -9.41 10.44 -13.27
C CYS A 144 -8.30 9.91 -12.35
N HIS A 145 -8.71 9.38 -11.18
CA HIS A 145 -7.78 8.77 -10.23
C HIS A 145 -7.07 7.61 -10.90
N THR A 146 -7.86 6.68 -11.43
CA THR A 146 -7.46 5.79 -12.53
C THR A 146 -8.40 5.97 -13.72
N GLN A 147 -7.99 5.49 -14.88
CA GLN A 147 -8.82 5.50 -16.09
C GLN A 147 -9.93 4.44 -16.07
N ASP A 148 -9.81 3.42 -15.22
CA ASP A 148 -10.79 2.35 -15.06
C ASP A 148 -11.70 2.53 -13.83
N SER A 149 -11.66 3.70 -13.18
CA SER A 149 -12.45 4.02 -11.99
C SER A 149 -13.97 4.01 -12.25
N ILE A 150 -14.70 3.25 -11.43
CA ILE A 150 -16.16 3.13 -11.44
C ILE A 150 -16.69 3.37 -10.02
N CYS A 151 -17.62 4.33 -9.89
CA CYS A 151 -18.46 4.47 -8.71
C CYS A 151 -19.70 3.57 -8.83
N TRP A 152 -20.10 2.92 -7.74
CA TRP A 152 -21.25 2.01 -7.72
C TRP A 152 -22.42 2.63 -6.97
N PHE A 153 -23.42 3.09 -7.71
CA PHE A 153 -24.66 3.60 -7.12
C PHE A 153 -25.63 2.45 -6.88
N MET A 154 -26.04 2.25 -5.63
CA MET A 154 -26.94 1.17 -5.24
C MET A 154 -28.23 1.71 -4.61
N GLN A 155 -29.35 1.09 -4.98
CA GLN A 155 -30.68 1.48 -4.51
C GLN A 155 -31.49 0.26 -4.07
N ASP A 156 -32.11 0.38 -2.89
CA ASP A 156 -33.13 -0.53 -2.39
C ASP A 156 -34.33 0.28 -1.85
N GLY A 157 -35.36 0.41 -2.68
CA GLY A 157 -36.46 1.35 -2.49
C GLY A 157 -35.98 2.79 -2.26
N GLU A 158 -36.25 3.34 -1.07
CA GLU A 158 -35.85 4.72 -0.71
C GLU A 158 -34.37 4.84 -0.31
N GLN A 159 -33.72 3.75 0.08
CA GLN A 159 -32.31 3.77 0.47
C GLN A 159 -31.43 3.90 -0.76
N LYS A 160 -30.53 4.89 -0.76
CA LYS A 160 -29.62 5.19 -1.86
C LYS A 160 -28.21 5.35 -1.31
N VAL A 161 -27.25 4.62 -1.88
CA VAL A 161 -25.84 4.71 -1.48
C VAL A 161 -24.95 4.77 -2.72
N VAL A 162 -23.75 5.31 -2.58
CA VAL A 162 -22.73 5.26 -3.61
C VAL A 162 -21.39 4.89 -3.01
N PHE A 163 -20.77 3.86 -3.58
CA PHE A 163 -19.40 3.46 -3.28
C PHE A 163 -18.48 4.14 -4.27
N THR A 164 -17.60 5.00 -3.78
CA THR A 164 -16.90 5.98 -4.63
C THR A 164 -15.43 5.65 -4.86
N GLY A 165 -14.92 4.60 -4.21
CA GLY A 165 -13.49 4.30 -4.17
C GLY A 165 -12.70 5.58 -3.92
N ASP A 166 -11.77 5.86 -4.82
CA ASP A 166 -10.85 6.98 -4.69
C ASP A 166 -11.23 8.17 -5.57
N THR A 167 -12.44 8.18 -6.13
CA THR A 167 -12.96 9.35 -6.84
C THR A 167 -13.36 10.44 -5.85
N LEU A 168 -14.24 10.12 -4.91
CA LEU A 168 -14.80 11.05 -3.93
C LEU A 168 -14.52 10.54 -2.51
N PHE A 169 -13.94 11.40 -1.68
CA PHE A 169 -13.81 11.22 -0.24
C PHE A 169 -14.65 12.26 0.49
N HIS A 170 -14.96 12.04 1.76
CA HIS A 170 -15.58 13.09 2.57
C HIS A 170 -14.69 14.33 2.60
N SER A 171 -15.22 15.44 2.08
CA SER A 171 -14.52 16.73 1.92
C SER A 171 -13.22 16.68 1.10
N GLY A 172 -13.05 15.66 0.25
CA GLY A 172 -11.88 15.50 -0.59
C GLY A 172 -12.17 14.78 -1.91
N CYS A 173 -11.12 14.51 -2.68
CA CYS A 173 -11.13 13.69 -3.89
C CYS A 173 -9.79 12.97 -4.05
N GLY A 174 -9.72 11.98 -4.93
CA GLY A 174 -8.49 11.31 -5.30
C GLY A 174 -7.43 12.24 -5.88
N LYS A 175 -6.17 11.81 -5.81
CA LYS A 175 -5.11 12.36 -6.66
C LYS A 175 -5.37 11.95 -8.11
N PHE A 176 -4.94 12.79 -9.06
CA PHE A 176 -5.18 12.58 -10.49
C PHE A 176 -3.96 11.84 -11.07
N PHE A 177 -3.82 10.54 -10.75
CA PHE A 177 -2.64 9.79 -11.20
C PHE A 177 -2.65 9.54 -12.70
N GLU A 178 -3.82 9.18 -13.24
CA GLU A 178 -3.97 8.79 -14.64
C GLU A 178 -4.86 9.74 -15.46
N GLY A 179 -5.30 10.83 -14.85
CA GLY A 179 -6.27 11.73 -15.47
C GLY A 179 -6.05 13.20 -15.17
N THR A 180 -7.10 13.97 -15.42
CA THR A 180 -7.04 15.43 -15.55
C THR A 180 -8.06 16.09 -14.62
N ALA A 181 -7.89 17.40 -14.43
CA ALA A 181 -8.87 18.19 -13.68
C ALA A 181 -10.24 18.26 -14.38
N GLU A 182 -10.29 18.20 -15.72
CA GLU A 182 -11.53 18.15 -16.47
C GLU A 182 -12.30 16.85 -16.18
N GLU A 183 -11.58 15.73 -16.17
CA GLU A 183 -12.11 14.42 -15.81
C GLU A 183 -12.62 14.38 -14.37
N MET A 184 -11.84 14.85 -13.38
CA MET A 184 -12.31 14.90 -11.98
C MET A 184 -13.50 15.86 -11.82
N HIS A 185 -13.46 17.02 -12.50
CA HIS A 185 -14.59 17.96 -12.46
C HIS A 185 -15.86 17.31 -13.01
N LYS A 186 -15.76 16.60 -14.14
CA LYS A 186 -16.89 15.82 -14.69
C LYS A 186 -17.36 14.75 -13.71
N ALA A 187 -16.44 13.94 -13.16
CA ALA A 187 -16.76 12.88 -12.22
C ALA A 187 -17.52 13.40 -10.99
N LEU A 188 -16.99 14.43 -10.31
CA LEU A 188 -17.60 14.96 -9.10
C LEU A 188 -18.82 15.83 -9.39
N ASN A 189 -18.68 16.84 -10.25
CA ASN A 189 -19.65 17.92 -10.39
C ASN A 189 -20.70 17.68 -11.48
N LYS A 190 -20.54 16.66 -12.33
CA LYS A 190 -21.53 16.28 -13.36
C LYS A 190 -22.10 14.89 -13.13
N THR A 191 -21.26 13.89 -12.83
CA THR A 191 -21.71 12.52 -12.62
C THR A 191 -22.25 12.30 -11.20
N LEU A 192 -21.40 12.46 -10.17
CA LEU A 192 -21.80 12.19 -8.78
C LEU A 192 -22.75 13.25 -8.22
N ALA A 193 -22.53 14.53 -8.55
CA ALA A 193 -23.44 15.60 -8.14
C ALA A 193 -24.85 15.50 -8.76
N ALA A 194 -25.04 14.72 -9.83
CA ALA A 194 -26.36 14.45 -10.41
C ALA A 194 -27.14 13.36 -9.66
N LEU A 195 -26.50 12.65 -8.72
CA LEU A 195 -27.21 11.72 -7.84
C LEU A 195 -28.14 12.47 -6.88
N PRO A 196 -29.21 11.81 -6.38
CA PRO A 196 -30.07 12.38 -5.35
C PRO A 196 -29.28 12.84 -4.13
N ASP A 197 -29.63 13.99 -3.57
CA ASP A 197 -28.91 14.60 -2.45
C ASP A 197 -28.90 13.72 -1.20
N ASP A 198 -29.89 12.84 -1.02
CA ASP A 198 -29.98 11.89 0.09
C ASP A 198 -29.14 10.62 -0.10
N THR A 199 -28.37 10.51 -1.19
CA THR A 199 -27.47 9.38 -1.44
C THR A 199 -26.31 9.37 -0.47
N VAL A 200 -26.20 8.32 0.35
CA VAL A 200 -25.13 8.16 1.35
C VAL A 200 -23.81 7.74 0.67
N VAL A 201 -22.69 8.35 1.06
CA VAL A 201 -21.37 8.14 0.45
C VAL A 201 -20.54 7.14 1.27
N PHE A 202 -19.92 6.19 0.57
CA PHE A 202 -18.97 5.20 1.10
C PHE A 202 -17.65 5.26 0.31
N PRO A 203 -16.64 5.99 0.83
CA PRO A 203 -15.37 6.20 0.13
C PRO A 203 -14.35 5.09 0.33
N GLY A 204 -13.27 5.06 -0.47
CA GLY A 204 -12.22 4.05 -0.35
C GLY A 204 -11.39 4.11 0.94
N HIS A 205 -11.23 5.32 1.50
CA HIS A 205 -10.29 5.59 2.60
C HIS A 205 -10.85 6.53 3.67
N GLU A 206 -10.34 6.39 4.89
CA GLU A 206 -10.60 7.28 6.02
C GLU A 206 -9.67 8.51 6.01
N TYR A 207 -9.81 9.37 5.00
CA TYR A 207 -9.05 10.61 4.86
C TYR A 207 -9.78 11.85 5.38
N THR A 208 -10.92 11.68 6.05
CA THR A 208 -11.82 12.80 6.37
C THR A 208 -11.17 13.86 7.24
N LYS A 209 -10.32 13.47 8.21
CA LYS A 209 -9.60 14.41 9.08
C LYS A 209 -8.62 15.29 8.32
N SER A 210 -7.81 14.72 7.43
CA SER A 210 -6.85 15.51 6.64
C SER A 210 -7.57 16.34 5.58
N ASN A 211 -8.64 15.79 4.98
CA ASN A 211 -9.46 16.48 3.99
C ASN A 211 -10.17 17.70 4.57
N VAL A 212 -10.76 17.59 5.76
CA VAL A 212 -11.49 18.71 6.38
C VAL A 212 -10.54 19.81 6.87
N LYS A 213 -9.33 19.46 7.34
CA LYS A 213 -8.27 20.45 7.62
C LYS A 213 -7.93 21.26 6.38
N PHE A 214 -7.68 20.60 5.25
CA PHE A 214 -7.44 21.28 3.98
C PHE A 214 -8.64 22.14 3.57
N ALA A 215 -9.85 21.60 3.60
CA ALA A 215 -11.06 22.33 3.25
C ALA A 215 -11.22 23.60 4.10
N ALA A 216 -11.00 23.50 5.41
CA ALA A 216 -11.05 24.64 6.34
C ALA A 216 -9.97 25.70 6.10
N SER A 217 -8.88 25.38 5.39
CA SER A 217 -7.88 26.35 4.95
C SER A 217 -8.29 27.12 3.69
N VAL A 218 -9.24 26.57 2.92
CA VAL A 218 -9.73 27.14 1.66
C VAL A 218 -11.04 27.89 1.85
N LEU A 219 -11.99 27.28 2.58
CA LEU A 219 -13.32 27.79 2.82
C LEU A 219 -13.74 27.41 4.25
N GLN A 220 -14.18 28.38 5.05
CA GLN A 220 -14.76 28.08 6.36
C GLN A 220 -16.25 28.37 6.36
N ASN A 221 -17.05 27.31 6.47
CA ASN A 221 -18.50 27.42 6.60
C ASN A 221 -19.03 26.45 7.66
N GLU A 222 -20.32 26.58 7.99
CA GLU A 222 -20.97 25.75 9.01
C GLU A 222 -20.87 24.24 8.69
N ALA A 223 -20.98 23.86 7.41
CA ALA A 223 -20.93 22.46 6.99
C ALA A 223 -19.54 21.84 7.20
N ILE A 224 -18.46 22.58 6.87
CA ILE A 224 -17.07 22.16 7.10
C ILE A 224 -16.79 22.05 8.60
N LEU A 225 -17.25 23.03 9.40
CA LEU A 225 -17.10 22.98 10.86
C LEU A 225 -17.85 21.80 11.50
N LYS A 226 -19.04 21.47 10.99
CA LYS A 226 -19.82 20.30 11.42
C LYS A 226 -19.07 19.01 11.10
N LEU A 227 -18.55 18.87 9.88
CA LEU A 227 -17.75 17.71 9.49
C LEU A 227 -16.47 17.60 10.32
N GLN A 228 -15.78 18.70 10.57
CA GLN A 228 -14.55 18.73 11.36
C GLN A 228 -14.81 18.19 12.77
N LYS A 229 -15.82 18.72 13.46
CA LYS A 229 -16.22 18.23 14.79
C LYS A 229 -16.61 16.76 14.76
N PHE A 230 -17.29 16.31 13.70
CA PHE A 230 -17.63 14.90 13.56
C PHE A 230 -16.37 14.03 13.42
N ALA A 231 -15.46 14.40 12.53
CA ALA A 231 -14.21 13.68 12.29
C ALA A 231 -13.29 13.65 13.52
N GLU A 232 -13.24 14.72 14.32
CA GLU A 232 -12.47 14.76 15.58
C GLU A 232 -13.00 13.77 16.63
N ASN A 233 -14.31 13.54 16.66
CA ASN A 233 -14.98 12.72 17.67
C ASN A 233 -15.26 11.27 17.21
N ASN A 234 -14.95 10.92 15.95
CA ASN A 234 -15.20 9.59 15.41
C ASN A 234 -13.94 9.04 14.76
N LYS A 235 -13.72 7.74 14.93
CA LYS A 235 -12.62 7.03 14.24
C LYS A 235 -12.94 6.74 12.78
N GLU A 236 -14.23 6.61 12.47
CA GLU A 236 -14.76 6.18 11.20
C GLU A 236 -15.89 7.13 10.78
N THR A 237 -15.93 7.51 9.51
CA THR A 237 -16.80 8.55 8.98
C THR A 237 -17.62 8.11 7.77
N GLN A 238 -17.24 7.00 7.13
CA GLN A 238 -17.95 6.41 6.01
C GLN A 238 -19.42 6.11 6.32
N GLY A 239 -20.30 6.32 5.35
CA GLY A 239 -21.73 6.06 5.51
C GLY A 239 -22.47 7.05 6.41
N LYS A 240 -21.85 8.20 6.76
CA LYS A 240 -22.45 9.22 7.65
C LYS A 240 -22.88 10.49 6.94
N PHE A 241 -22.34 10.75 5.75
CA PHE A 241 -22.63 11.94 4.96
C PHE A 241 -23.16 11.56 3.58
N THR A 242 -23.90 12.49 2.99
CA THR A 242 -24.58 12.31 1.71
C THR A 242 -23.96 13.14 0.60
N ILE A 243 -24.31 12.86 -0.66
CA ILE A 243 -23.96 13.72 -1.80
C ILE A 243 -24.43 15.17 -1.57
N GLY A 244 -25.59 15.37 -0.95
CA GLY A 244 -26.09 16.69 -0.58
C GLY A 244 -25.25 17.39 0.49
N ASP A 245 -24.61 16.65 1.40
CA ASP A 245 -23.66 17.19 2.36
C ASP A 245 -22.32 17.52 1.71
N GLU A 246 -21.80 16.66 0.83
CA GLU A 246 -20.56 16.90 0.10
C GLU A 246 -20.62 18.19 -0.72
N LYS A 247 -21.75 18.46 -1.39
CA LYS A 247 -21.97 19.74 -2.10
C LYS A 247 -21.84 20.98 -1.19
N LYS A 248 -21.98 20.83 0.14
CA LYS A 248 -21.88 21.91 1.12
C LYS A 248 -20.49 22.06 1.74
N HIS A 249 -19.78 20.97 1.98
CA HIS A 249 -18.48 21.00 2.68
C HIS A 249 -17.27 20.59 1.85
N ASN A 250 -17.45 19.94 0.70
CA ASN A 250 -16.35 19.50 -0.14
C ASN A 250 -15.95 20.60 -1.13
N VAL A 251 -14.77 21.19 -0.93
CA VAL A 251 -14.26 22.29 -1.78
C VAL A 251 -14.11 21.89 -3.26
N PHE A 252 -13.87 20.60 -3.56
CA PHE A 252 -13.80 20.09 -4.93
C PHE A 252 -15.18 19.97 -5.61
N MET A 253 -16.27 19.97 -4.84
CA MET A 253 -17.65 20.03 -5.34
C MET A 253 -18.24 21.45 -5.34
N ARG A 254 -17.39 22.45 -5.08
CA ARG A 254 -17.77 23.86 -4.92
C ARG A 254 -16.90 24.79 -5.76
N VAL A 255 -16.49 24.33 -6.94
CA VAL A 255 -15.55 25.04 -7.82
C VAL A 255 -16.08 26.39 -8.34
N ASP A 256 -17.37 26.67 -8.17
CA ASP A 256 -18.01 27.95 -8.52
C ASP A 256 -18.21 28.89 -7.32
N ASP A 257 -17.75 28.48 -6.12
CA ASP A 257 -17.94 29.26 -4.89
C ASP A 257 -17.07 30.53 -4.91
N PRO A 258 -17.64 31.75 -4.71
CA PRO A 258 -16.88 33.00 -4.81
C PRO A 258 -15.66 33.09 -3.91
N GLU A 259 -15.69 32.49 -2.71
CA GLU A 259 -14.53 32.50 -1.81
C GLU A 259 -13.44 31.55 -2.31
N ILE A 260 -13.83 30.41 -2.88
CA ILE A 260 -12.91 29.46 -3.52
C ILE A 260 -12.27 30.06 -4.77
N LEU A 261 -13.04 30.75 -5.62
CA LEU A 261 -12.50 31.48 -6.78
C LEU A 261 -11.45 32.51 -6.33
N LYS A 262 -11.73 33.24 -5.26
CA LYS A 262 -10.79 34.23 -4.69
C LYS A 262 -9.51 33.58 -4.14
N VAL A 263 -9.63 32.47 -3.41
CA VAL A 263 -8.48 31.76 -2.81
C VAL A 263 -7.61 31.11 -3.87
N THR A 264 -8.23 30.56 -4.91
CA THR A 264 -7.50 29.90 -6.01
C THR A 264 -6.92 30.90 -7.01
N GLY A 265 -7.55 32.07 -7.17
CA GLY A 265 -7.20 33.06 -8.19
C GLY A 265 -7.69 32.67 -9.59
N GLU A 266 -8.43 31.57 -9.71
CA GLU A 266 -8.96 31.04 -10.96
C GLU A 266 -10.45 31.39 -11.09
N GLN A 267 -10.96 31.38 -12.33
CA GLN A 267 -12.37 31.68 -12.63
C GLN A 267 -13.10 30.53 -13.31
N GLU A 268 -12.37 29.68 -14.03
CA GLU A 268 -12.96 28.55 -14.75
C GLU A 268 -13.01 27.30 -13.85
N PRO A 269 -14.15 26.58 -13.79
CA PRO A 269 -14.34 25.47 -12.85
C PRO A 269 -13.25 24.38 -12.92
N VAL A 270 -12.77 24.08 -14.12
CA VAL A 270 -11.70 23.11 -14.36
C VAL A 270 -10.34 23.62 -13.87
N ALA A 271 -10.05 24.92 -14.06
CA ALA A 271 -8.83 25.53 -13.55
C ALA A 271 -8.84 25.59 -12.01
N VAL A 272 -9.99 25.93 -11.42
CA VAL A 272 -10.21 25.89 -9.95
C VAL A 272 -10.00 24.47 -9.42
N MET A 273 -10.55 23.44 -10.07
CA MET A 273 -10.33 22.04 -9.72
C MET A 273 -8.84 21.67 -9.73
N ALA A 274 -8.13 22.01 -10.80
CA ALA A 274 -6.70 21.78 -10.92
C ALA A 274 -5.93 22.48 -9.78
N LYS A 275 -6.27 23.73 -9.50
CA LYS A 275 -5.61 24.54 -8.49
C LYS A 275 -5.83 24.02 -7.08
N LEU A 276 -7.07 23.67 -6.73
CA LEU A 276 -7.39 23.04 -5.44
C LEU A 276 -6.64 21.73 -5.26
N ARG A 277 -6.53 20.93 -6.32
CA ARG A 277 -5.82 19.64 -6.26
C ARG A 277 -4.34 19.85 -5.99
N GLU A 278 -3.71 20.79 -6.70
CA GLU A 278 -2.32 21.18 -6.47
C GLU A 278 -2.12 21.73 -5.05
N MET A 279 -3.02 22.59 -4.58
CA MET A 279 -2.96 23.12 -3.22
C MET A 279 -3.02 22.00 -2.18
N LYS A 280 -3.92 21.02 -2.34
CA LYS A 280 -4.02 19.88 -1.41
C LYS A 280 -2.79 18.98 -1.46
N ASN A 281 -2.24 18.73 -2.65
CA ASN A 281 -1.02 17.94 -2.80
C ASN A 281 0.17 18.56 -2.07
N ASN A 282 0.19 19.89 -1.93
CA ASN A 282 1.26 20.64 -1.27
C ASN A 282 0.90 21.09 0.16
N PHE A 283 -0.28 20.75 0.67
CA PHE A 283 -0.78 21.29 1.94
C PHE A 283 0.04 20.81 3.14
N ASN A 284 0.38 19.53 3.16
CA ASN A 284 1.08 18.92 4.29
C ASN A 284 2.55 19.36 4.35
N ALA A 285 3.20 19.56 3.19
CA ALA A 285 4.53 20.14 3.11
C ALA A 285 4.60 21.57 3.70
N ARG A 286 3.52 22.35 3.61
CA ARG A 286 3.46 23.72 4.17
C ARG A 286 3.26 23.73 5.68
N GLU A 287 2.45 22.84 6.25
CA GLU A 287 2.34 22.70 7.70
C GLU A 287 3.70 22.34 8.32
N ILE A 288 4.45 21.44 7.67
CA ILE A 288 5.81 21.06 8.08
C ILE A 288 6.78 22.25 7.98
N ILE A 289 6.77 23.02 6.89
CA ILE A 289 7.60 24.23 6.76
C ILE A 289 7.26 25.27 7.84
N CYS A 290 6.00 25.42 8.20
CA CYS A 290 5.58 26.34 9.26
C CYS A 290 6.03 25.87 10.65
N LEU A 291 6.01 24.56 10.90
CA LEU A 291 6.49 23.95 12.14
C LEU A 291 8.02 24.03 12.25
N LEU A 292 8.76 23.77 11.17
CA LEU A 292 10.22 23.86 11.11
C LEU A 292 10.73 25.31 11.08
N GLY A 293 9.95 26.25 10.53
CA GLY A 293 10.30 27.67 10.44
C GLY A 293 10.15 28.44 11.76
N ASN A 294 9.40 27.92 12.73
CA ASN A 294 9.31 28.52 14.07
C ASN A 294 10.57 28.27 14.93
N ASP A 295 11.39 27.28 14.59
CA ASP A 295 12.62 26.94 15.33
C ASP A 295 13.90 27.58 14.74
N TYR A 296 13.85 28.08 13.51
CA TYR A 296 14.99 28.71 12.83
C TYR A 296 14.58 30.08 12.30
N GLY A 297 15.02 31.14 12.99
CA GLY A 297 14.62 32.53 12.76
C GLY A 297 14.77 33.09 11.33
N PRO A 298 14.58 34.41 11.13
CA PRO A 298 14.18 35.04 9.84
C PRO A 298 15.06 34.78 8.60
N GLY A 299 16.25 34.18 8.76
CA GLY A 299 17.15 33.80 7.65
C GLY A 299 16.78 32.51 6.91
N ALA A 300 16.01 31.60 7.51
CA ALA A 300 15.62 30.33 6.87
C ALA A 300 14.54 30.52 5.78
N SER A 301 13.71 31.57 5.90
CA SER A 301 12.64 31.87 4.94
C SER A 301 13.13 32.21 3.53
N ILE A 302 14.35 32.74 3.39
CA ILE A 302 14.94 33.11 2.09
C ILE A 302 15.52 31.89 1.35
N VAL A 303 16.00 30.88 2.08
CA VAL A 303 16.53 29.64 1.47
C VAL A 303 15.39 28.73 1.04
N ILE A 304 14.29 28.67 1.81
CA ILE A 304 13.11 27.85 1.52
C ILE A 304 12.28 28.41 0.36
N ALA A 305 12.16 29.74 0.24
CA ALA A 305 11.46 30.37 -0.90
C ALA A 305 12.16 30.12 -2.25
N ASN A 306 13.48 29.90 -2.26
CA ASN A 306 14.25 29.63 -3.48
C ASN A 306 14.25 28.15 -3.91
N LEU A 307 13.86 27.22 -3.06
CA LEU A 307 13.68 25.81 -3.44
C LEU A 307 12.36 25.58 -4.19
N SER A 308 11.31 26.32 -3.83
CA SER A 308 10.01 26.29 -4.51
C SER A 308 10.06 26.75 -5.98
N SER A 309 11.00 27.62 -6.35
CA SER A 309 11.16 28.11 -7.73
C SER A 309 11.99 27.18 -8.62
N ILE A 310 12.77 26.27 -8.03
CA ILE A 310 13.59 25.28 -8.77
C ILE A 310 12.76 24.06 -9.19
N ILE A 311 11.70 23.73 -8.45
CA ILE A 311 10.87 22.54 -8.69
C ILE A 311 9.79 22.78 -9.78
N VAL A 312 9.49 24.04 -10.12
CA VAL A 312 8.29 24.41 -10.93
C VAL A 312 8.58 24.77 -12.40
N SER A 313 9.79 24.59 -12.93
CA SER A 313 10.05 24.88 -14.35
C SER A 313 10.11 23.63 -15.23
N PRO A 314 9.28 23.50 -16.29
CA PRO A 314 9.45 22.43 -17.27
C PRO A 314 10.74 22.68 -18.10
N PRO A 315 11.42 21.64 -18.59
CA PRO A 315 12.68 21.81 -19.31
C PRO A 315 12.43 22.52 -20.65
N ARG A 316 13.00 23.72 -20.81
CA ARG A 316 13.11 24.37 -22.12
C ARG A 316 14.07 23.54 -22.98
N GLN A 317 13.58 23.10 -24.14
CA GLN A 317 14.42 22.52 -25.19
C GLN A 317 15.28 23.60 -25.84
N HIS A 318 16.60 23.40 -25.91
CA HIS A 318 17.47 24.03 -26.92
C HIS A 318 18.78 23.22 -27.15
N PRO A 319 19.43 23.39 -28.32
CA PRO A 319 20.08 22.32 -29.10
C PRO A 319 21.60 22.18 -28.82
N PRO A 320 22.33 21.22 -29.43
CA PRO A 320 23.61 20.76 -28.89
C PRO A 320 24.76 21.69 -29.30
N ALA A 321 25.66 21.96 -28.35
CA ALA A 321 26.92 22.67 -28.60
C ALA A 321 28.14 21.80 -28.23
N LYS A 322 29.10 21.81 -29.15
CA LYS A 322 30.40 21.10 -29.19
C LYS A 322 31.41 21.63 -28.15
N PRO A 323 32.52 20.89 -27.89
CA PRO A 323 33.36 21.09 -26.72
C PRO A 323 34.44 22.14 -26.95
N LEU A 324 34.79 22.90 -25.90
CA LEU A 324 35.97 23.77 -25.89
C LEU A 324 36.68 23.74 -24.55
N HIS A 325 38.00 23.60 -24.66
CA HIS A 325 39.06 23.64 -23.66
C HIS A 325 39.14 24.95 -22.85
N CYS A 326 39.64 24.85 -21.61
CA CYS A 326 40.57 25.82 -20.98
C CYS A 326 41.17 25.17 -19.70
N THR A 327 42.43 24.75 -19.72
CA THR A 327 43.64 25.48 -19.23
C THR A 327 43.67 25.75 -17.72
N VAL A 328 44.68 25.15 -17.08
CA VAL A 328 45.08 25.30 -15.68
C VAL A 328 46.40 26.09 -15.64
N ASN A 329 46.50 27.06 -14.74
CA ASN A 329 47.74 27.57 -14.12
C ASN A 329 47.39 28.69 -13.13
N THR A 330 48.03 28.94 -11.98
CA THR A 330 48.91 28.20 -11.03
C THR A 330 49.17 29.19 -9.86
N HIS A 331 49.82 28.68 -8.80
CA HIS A 331 50.57 29.37 -7.73
C HIS A 331 49.80 29.57 -6.42
N ASN A 332 50.33 29.27 -5.22
CA ASN A 332 51.61 28.71 -4.74
C ASN A 332 51.39 28.45 -3.21
N THR A 333 51.91 27.42 -2.53
CA THR A 333 53.19 27.39 -1.77
C THR A 333 53.01 26.22 -0.77
N ILE A 334 53.63 25.03 -0.88
CA ILE A 334 55.02 24.60 -0.60
C ILE A 334 55.23 23.95 0.80
N TYR A 335 55.60 22.65 0.74
CA TYR A 335 56.52 21.81 1.56
C TYR A 335 56.25 21.58 3.08
N THR A 336 56.46 20.41 3.68
CA THR A 336 57.09 19.12 3.27
C THR A 336 56.69 18.00 4.24
N LEU A 337 56.69 16.76 3.74
CA LEU A 337 56.59 15.48 4.45
C LEU A 337 57.87 15.11 5.23
N ARG A 338 57.75 14.40 6.36
CA ARG A 338 58.42 13.10 6.61
C ARG A 338 57.97 12.39 7.91
N LYS A 339 57.96 11.07 7.82
CA LYS A 339 57.49 10.02 8.76
C LYS A 339 58.57 9.60 9.80
N PRO A 340 58.28 8.68 10.76
CA PRO A 340 58.70 8.78 12.16
C PRO A 340 59.89 7.88 12.57
N ARG A 341 60.33 8.01 13.83
CA ARG A 341 61.18 7.05 14.55
C ARG A 341 60.55 6.65 15.89
N GLU A 342 60.69 5.38 16.22
CA GLU A 342 60.42 4.72 17.50
C GLU A 342 61.40 5.17 18.61
N ASP A 343 60.97 5.15 19.88
CA ASP A 343 61.63 4.36 20.94
C ASP A 343 60.95 4.51 22.33
N ALA A 344 60.45 3.37 22.82
CA ALA A 344 60.70 2.68 24.09
C ALA A 344 60.62 3.35 25.51
N ARG A 345 60.04 2.54 26.44
CA ARG A 345 60.21 2.43 27.93
C ARG A 345 59.32 3.34 28.81
N ARG A 346 58.73 2.93 29.95
CA ARG A 346 58.95 1.80 30.88
C ARG A 346 57.77 1.68 31.92
N ILE A 347 57.32 0.43 32.20
CA ILE A 347 56.82 -0.21 33.46
C ILE A 347 55.97 0.54 34.51
N ASN A 348 54.87 -0.08 34.97
CA ASN A 348 54.91 -0.92 36.19
C ASN A 348 53.72 -1.91 36.30
N SER A 349 53.98 -3.08 36.89
CA SER A 349 53.09 -4.25 37.01
C SER A 349 52.34 -4.29 38.34
N ILE A 350 51.24 -5.05 38.43
CA ILE A 350 50.89 -5.95 39.56
C ILE A 350 49.91 -7.02 39.04
N MET A 351 50.24 -8.30 39.27
CA MET A 351 49.33 -9.47 39.23
C MET A 351 49.21 -10.03 40.66
N PRO A 352 48.22 -10.92 40.91
CA PRO A 352 48.66 -12.24 41.40
C PRO A 352 47.92 -13.48 40.83
N ALA A 353 48.75 -14.51 40.60
CA ALA A 353 48.66 -15.95 40.93
C ALA A 353 47.60 -16.93 40.35
N LYS A 354 48.08 -17.69 39.34
CA LYS A 354 47.95 -19.13 38.97
C LYS A 354 47.00 -20.09 39.74
N ARG A 355 46.20 -20.86 38.98
CA ARG A 355 45.88 -22.30 39.21
C ARG A 355 45.81 -23.12 37.90
N LYS A 356 46.20 -24.40 37.98
CA LYS A 356 46.30 -25.45 36.91
C LYS A 356 44.93 -26.04 36.50
N PRO A 357 44.82 -26.74 35.33
CA PRO A 357 43.56 -27.03 34.65
C PRO A 357 42.89 -28.34 35.11
N PRO A 358 41.58 -28.50 34.87
CA PRO A 358 41.11 -29.80 34.39
C PRO A 358 40.03 -29.76 33.29
N ALA A 359 40.11 -30.79 32.45
CA ALA A 359 39.07 -31.52 31.73
C ALA A 359 38.16 -30.78 30.74
N ALA A 360 38.25 -31.25 29.49
CA ALA A 360 37.27 -31.04 28.44
C ALA A 360 35.87 -31.49 28.89
N SER A 361 34.89 -30.58 28.80
CA SER A 361 33.48 -30.93 28.68
C SER A 361 32.95 -30.37 27.37
N SER A 362 32.39 -31.27 26.58
CA SER A 362 31.74 -31.02 25.30
C SER A 362 30.47 -30.19 25.49
N THR A 363 30.48 -28.96 25.00
CA THR A 363 29.26 -28.26 24.61
C THR A 363 29.50 -27.60 23.27
N SER A 364 28.94 -28.18 22.22
CA SER A 364 28.77 -27.56 20.91
C SER A 364 27.96 -26.27 21.07
N HIS A 365 28.63 -25.13 21.04
CA HIS A 365 27.98 -23.86 20.77
C HIS A 365 27.79 -23.75 19.26
N ASP A 366 26.68 -24.29 18.77
CA ASP A 366 26.07 -23.73 17.55
C ASP A 366 25.62 -22.31 17.89
N PRO A 367 25.99 -21.28 17.11
CA PRO A 367 25.37 -19.98 17.24
C PRO A 367 23.85 -20.12 16.97
N PRO A 368 22.98 -19.47 17.75
CA PRO A 368 21.55 -19.59 17.56
C PRO A 368 21.17 -19.07 16.17
N ARG A 369 20.42 -19.87 15.40
CA ARG A 369 19.85 -19.44 14.11
C ARG A 369 19.05 -18.15 14.33
N PRO A 370 19.19 -17.14 13.46
CA PRO A 370 18.40 -15.92 13.56
C PRO A 370 16.91 -16.30 13.50
N ARG A 371 16.19 -16.03 14.59
CA ARG A 371 14.75 -16.26 14.66
C ARG A 371 14.05 -15.05 14.04
N ALA A 372 13.14 -15.31 13.09
CA ALA A 372 12.29 -14.28 12.50
C ALA A 372 11.55 -13.51 13.61
N SER A 373 11.50 -12.18 13.49
CA SER A 373 10.78 -11.34 14.43
C SER A 373 9.27 -11.61 14.38
N LYS A 374 8.52 -10.99 15.32
CA LYS A 374 7.05 -11.06 15.30
C LYS A 374 6.50 -10.49 13.99
N LEU A 375 7.04 -9.35 13.55
CA LEU A 375 6.69 -8.68 12.31
C LEU A 375 6.98 -9.56 11.08
N ALA A 376 8.17 -10.18 11.01
CA ALA A 376 8.50 -11.09 9.92
C ALA A 376 7.56 -12.31 9.85
N LYS A 377 7.18 -12.87 11.00
CA LYS A 377 6.20 -13.97 11.05
C LYS A 377 4.81 -13.54 10.62
N GLU A 378 4.35 -12.35 11.02
CA GLU A 378 3.05 -11.80 10.65
C GLU A 378 2.93 -11.62 9.12
N HIS A 379 4.02 -11.21 8.47
CA HIS A 379 4.07 -11.01 7.02
C HIS A 379 4.56 -12.23 6.22
N ASN A 380 4.77 -13.39 6.86
CA ASN A 380 5.35 -14.60 6.24
C ASN A 380 6.69 -14.36 5.53
N ILE A 381 7.55 -13.53 6.14
CA ILE A 381 8.88 -13.20 5.66
C ILE A 381 9.92 -13.98 6.46
N SER A 382 10.92 -14.53 5.77
CA SER A 382 12.00 -15.27 6.40
C SER A 382 12.90 -14.35 7.23
N ALA A 383 13.60 -14.93 8.20
CA ALA A 383 14.56 -14.17 9.01
C ALA A 383 15.70 -13.56 8.17
N HIS A 384 15.94 -14.06 6.95
CA HIS A 384 16.95 -13.54 6.04
C HIS A 384 16.43 -12.32 5.28
N GLU A 385 15.28 -12.44 4.62
CA GLU A 385 14.61 -11.31 3.94
C GLU A 385 14.34 -10.17 4.91
N GLU A 386 13.98 -10.46 6.16
CA GLU A 386 13.86 -9.43 7.19
C GLU A 386 15.17 -8.65 7.41
N ARG A 387 16.32 -9.32 7.39
CA ARG A 387 17.61 -8.64 7.51
C ARG A 387 17.89 -7.78 6.29
N GLU A 388 17.59 -8.28 5.09
CA GLU A 388 17.77 -7.51 3.85
C GLU A 388 16.90 -6.25 3.85
N ILE A 389 15.61 -6.37 4.21
CA ILE A 389 14.68 -5.22 4.32
C ILE A 389 15.21 -4.21 5.33
N ARG A 390 15.70 -4.68 6.48
CA ARG A 390 16.27 -3.82 7.52
C ARG A 390 17.54 -3.10 7.07
N GLU A 391 18.43 -3.82 6.41
CA GLU A 391 19.66 -3.24 5.85
C GLU A 391 19.33 -2.21 4.79
N ALA A 392 18.46 -2.53 3.83
CA ALA A 392 18.05 -1.60 2.78
C ALA A 392 17.35 -0.35 3.33
N PHE A 393 16.45 -0.48 4.31
CA PHE A 393 15.84 0.66 4.97
C PHE A 393 16.90 1.52 5.67
N SER A 394 17.83 0.90 6.40
CA SER A 394 18.88 1.62 7.12
C SER A 394 19.87 2.38 6.23
N LEU A 395 19.98 2.04 4.94
CA LEU A 395 20.82 2.80 3.99
C LEU A 395 20.27 4.20 3.71
N PHE A 396 18.95 4.38 3.83
CA PHE A 396 18.26 5.62 3.48
C PHE A 396 17.53 6.25 4.68
N ALA A 397 17.51 5.58 5.83
CA ALA A 397 16.88 6.08 7.04
C ALA A 397 17.77 7.05 7.82
N GLU A 398 17.16 8.12 8.32
CA GLU A 398 17.77 9.11 9.18
C GLU A 398 17.25 9.00 10.62
N PRO A 399 18.11 9.12 11.65
CA PRO A 399 17.68 9.09 13.04
C PRO A 399 16.97 10.39 13.43
N VAL A 400 15.77 10.28 14.00
CA VAL A 400 14.98 11.43 14.49
C VAL A 400 14.95 11.43 16.01
N ARG A 401 15.25 12.57 16.63
CA ARG A 401 15.26 12.71 18.10
C ARG A 401 13.82 12.54 18.63
N GLY A 402 13.59 11.47 19.40
CA GLY A 402 12.27 11.13 19.92
C GLY A 402 11.38 10.37 18.92
N GLY A 403 11.93 9.98 17.76
CA GLY A 403 11.24 9.18 16.75
C GLY A 403 11.46 7.66 16.91
N PRO A 404 11.04 6.88 15.90
CA PRO A 404 11.18 5.43 15.87
C PRO A 404 12.65 4.98 16.01
N LYS A 405 12.86 3.81 16.63
CA LYS A 405 14.20 3.27 16.90
C LYS A 405 15.00 3.05 15.62
N GLU A 406 14.33 2.66 14.54
CA GLU A 406 14.88 2.40 13.21
C GLU A 406 15.14 3.68 12.39
N GLY A 407 14.73 4.86 12.89
CA GLY A 407 14.75 6.11 12.13
C GLY A 407 13.59 6.19 11.14
N VAL A 408 13.63 7.21 10.29
CA VAL A 408 12.63 7.43 9.22
C VAL A 408 13.34 7.59 7.89
N MET A 409 12.75 7.08 6.82
CA MET A 409 13.30 7.19 5.47
C MET A 409 12.52 8.23 4.67
N PRO A 410 13.15 9.17 3.96
CA PRO A 410 12.45 10.09 3.08
C PRO A 410 11.64 9.35 2.00
N THR A 411 10.42 9.81 1.71
CA THR A 411 9.56 9.23 0.65
C THR A 411 10.24 9.23 -0.72
N SER A 412 11.12 10.20 -0.98
CA SER A 412 11.94 10.25 -2.20
C SER A 412 12.87 9.05 -2.36
N ASP A 413 13.27 8.42 -1.27
CA ASP A 413 14.22 7.31 -1.25
C ASP A 413 13.56 5.93 -1.22
N VAL A 414 12.22 5.86 -1.11
CA VAL A 414 11.46 4.60 -1.16
C VAL A 414 11.79 3.79 -2.42
N ARG A 415 11.89 4.43 -3.58
CA ARG A 415 12.27 3.75 -4.83
C ARG A 415 13.69 3.19 -4.74
N SER A 416 14.62 3.98 -4.22
CA SER A 416 16.03 3.58 -4.08
C SER A 416 16.16 2.38 -3.14
N ALA A 417 15.42 2.36 -2.04
CA ALA A 417 15.37 1.25 -1.09
C ALA A 417 14.77 -0.02 -1.72
N LEU A 418 13.65 0.09 -2.45
CA LEU A 418 13.04 -1.04 -3.17
C LEU A 418 13.95 -1.58 -4.30
N VAL A 419 14.67 -0.69 -4.99
CA VAL A 419 15.69 -1.08 -5.99
C VAL A 419 16.84 -1.81 -5.31
N ALA A 420 17.32 -1.34 -4.15
CA ALA A 420 18.39 -2.00 -3.39
C ALA A 420 17.99 -3.41 -2.94
N LEU A 421 16.70 -3.65 -2.68
CA LEU A 421 16.13 -4.96 -2.36
C LEU A 421 15.89 -5.85 -3.59
N GLY A 422 16.16 -5.37 -4.81
CA GLY A 422 15.89 -6.13 -6.04
C GLY A 422 14.40 -6.34 -6.31
N ILE A 423 13.54 -5.49 -5.73
CA ILE A 423 12.08 -5.47 -5.91
C ILE A 423 11.61 -4.08 -6.38
N PRO A 424 12.15 -3.56 -7.51
CA PRO A 424 11.80 -2.22 -7.95
C PRO A 424 10.29 -2.11 -8.26
N PRO A 425 9.70 -0.91 -8.13
CA PRO A 425 8.42 -0.62 -8.75
C PRO A 425 8.50 -0.83 -10.27
N SER A 426 7.54 -1.55 -10.82
CA SER A 426 7.35 -1.91 -12.21
C SER A 426 6.97 -0.70 -13.07
N SER A 427 6.33 0.30 -12.46
CA SER A 427 5.92 1.54 -13.12
C SER A 427 6.05 2.75 -12.18
N ARG A 428 5.90 3.97 -12.74
CA ARG A 428 5.80 5.19 -11.92
C ARG A 428 4.49 5.26 -11.13
N ALA A 429 3.41 4.68 -11.66
CA ALA A 429 2.11 4.61 -10.98
C ALA A 429 2.24 3.73 -9.72
N GLU A 430 2.79 2.52 -9.86
CA GLU A 430 3.00 1.61 -8.73
C GLU A 430 3.94 2.22 -7.66
N GLN A 431 4.96 2.97 -8.08
CA GLN A 431 5.79 3.72 -7.15
C GLN A 431 4.99 4.77 -6.37
N ALA A 432 4.11 5.51 -7.05
CA ALA A 432 3.29 6.54 -6.43
C ALA A 432 2.26 5.94 -5.46
N GLU A 433 1.67 4.79 -5.82
CA GLU A 433 0.80 3.99 -4.95
C GLU A 433 1.53 3.60 -3.65
N PHE A 434 2.74 3.02 -3.74
CA PHE A 434 3.49 2.67 -2.54
C PHE A 434 3.80 3.87 -1.66
N VAL A 435 4.15 5.01 -2.26
CA VAL A 435 4.38 6.23 -1.47
C VAL A 435 3.11 6.69 -0.78
N GLU A 436 1.94 6.60 -1.41
CA GLU A 436 0.66 6.95 -0.78
C GLU A 436 0.27 6.01 0.36
N ILE A 437 0.59 4.73 0.25
CA ILE A 437 0.35 3.76 1.33
C ILE A 437 1.31 3.97 2.51
N LEU A 438 2.57 4.25 2.19
CA LEU A 438 3.62 4.44 3.19
C LEU A 438 3.53 5.80 3.88
N ASP A 439 2.97 6.79 3.20
CA ASP A 439 2.81 8.16 3.66
C ASP A 439 1.42 8.72 3.25
N PRO A 440 0.32 8.18 3.80
CA PRO A 440 -1.04 8.58 3.45
C PRO A 440 -1.35 10.03 3.88
N GLU A 441 -0.63 10.51 4.90
CA GLU A 441 -0.74 11.88 5.40
C GLU A 441 0.25 12.84 4.73
N GLY A 442 1.09 12.39 3.80
CA GLY A 442 2.03 13.26 3.07
C GLY A 442 3.05 13.96 3.99
N GLU A 443 3.47 13.32 5.07
CA GLU A 443 4.48 13.78 6.02
C GLU A 443 5.88 13.86 5.38
N GLY A 444 6.08 13.18 4.25
CA GLY A 444 7.32 13.15 3.48
C GLY A 444 8.31 12.09 3.94
N PHE A 445 7.98 11.32 4.97
CA PHE A 445 8.83 10.27 5.53
C PHE A 445 8.07 8.97 5.75
N VAL A 446 8.81 7.87 5.82
CA VAL A 446 8.29 6.51 5.94
C VAL A 446 8.95 5.82 7.12
N GLU A 447 8.15 5.19 7.97
CA GLU A 447 8.63 4.37 9.07
C GLU A 447 8.95 2.93 8.63
N TYR A 448 9.75 2.23 9.45
CA TYR A 448 10.23 0.89 9.12
C TYR A 448 9.10 -0.15 8.97
N GLU A 449 8.11 -0.16 9.87
CA GLU A 449 7.04 -1.18 9.84
C GLU A 449 6.15 -1.06 8.59
N PRO A 450 5.65 0.14 8.19
CA PRO A 450 4.95 0.32 6.91
C PRO A 450 5.81 -0.08 5.71
N PHE A 451 7.09 0.34 5.67
CA PHE A 451 8.01 -0.04 4.59
C PHE A 451 8.20 -1.56 4.50
N PHE A 452 8.33 -2.21 5.65
CA PHE A 452 8.44 -3.66 5.75
C PHE A 452 7.22 -4.36 5.16
N ALA A 453 6.01 -3.88 5.44
CA ALA A 453 4.78 -4.43 4.88
C ALA A 453 4.75 -4.33 3.34
N VAL A 454 5.14 -3.20 2.76
CA VAL A 454 5.24 -3.03 1.30
C VAL A 454 6.30 -3.96 0.69
N CYS A 455 7.45 -4.10 1.33
CA CYS A 455 8.49 -5.03 0.87
C CYS A 455 8.00 -6.48 0.91
N ALA A 456 7.31 -6.86 1.98
CA ALA A 456 6.74 -8.20 2.11
C ALA A 456 5.74 -8.50 0.98
N LEU A 457 4.86 -7.56 0.67
CA LEU A 457 3.91 -7.68 -0.44
C LEU A 457 4.62 -7.90 -1.78
N LYS A 458 5.69 -7.14 -2.05
CA LYS A 458 6.51 -7.29 -3.26
C LYS A 458 7.20 -8.64 -3.37
N TYR A 459 7.71 -9.19 -2.26
CA TYR A 459 8.31 -10.53 -2.26
C TYR A 459 7.27 -11.61 -2.64
N HIS A 460 6.08 -11.56 -2.04
CA HIS A 460 4.99 -12.50 -2.35
C HIS A 460 4.49 -12.40 -3.80
N GLN A 461 4.50 -11.20 -4.40
CA GLN A 461 4.17 -11.00 -5.81
C GLN A 461 5.22 -11.62 -6.75
N ARG A 462 6.51 -11.55 -6.40
CA ARG A 462 7.59 -12.15 -7.19
C ARG A 462 7.46 -13.67 -7.24
N GLU A 463 7.10 -14.30 -6.12
CA GLU A 463 6.90 -15.76 -6.05
C GLU A 463 5.65 -16.25 -6.80
N SER A 464 4.60 -15.45 -6.86
CA SER A 464 3.31 -15.81 -7.49
C SER A 464 3.23 -15.51 -8.99
N SER A 465 4.19 -14.76 -9.54
CA SER A 465 4.23 -14.43 -10.98
C SER A 465 4.79 -15.56 -11.86
N ALA A 466 4.41 -15.60 -13.14
CA ALA A 466 4.90 -16.59 -14.12
C ALA A 466 6.45 -16.63 -14.22
N GLY A 467 7.12 -15.49 -14.00
CA GLY A 467 8.57 -15.40 -13.94
C GLY A 467 9.19 -15.98 -12.65
N GLY A 468 8.43 -16.09 -11.56
CA GLY A 468 8.85 -16.78 -10.35
C GLY A 468 8.89 -18.30 -10.53
N GLU A 469 7.90 -18.86 -11.24
CA GLU A 469 7.88 -20.29 -11.57
C GLU A 469 8.96 -20.69 -12.59
N GLU A 470 9.19 -19.84 -13.59
CA GLU A 470 10.27 -20.03 -14.58
C GLU A 470 11.64 -19.98 -13.90
N ARG A 471 11.90 -18.96 -13.07
CA ARG A 471 13.11 -18.86 -12.26
C ARG A 471 13.31 -20.10 -11.38
N ARG A 472 12.26 -20.56 -10.68
CA ARG A 472 12.33 -21.77 -9.85
C ARG A 472 12.74 -22.99 -10.68
N ARG A 473 12.20 -23.14 -11.89
CA ARG A 473 12.57 -24.24 -12.81
C ARG A 473 14.00 -24.15 -13.28
N GLU A 474 14.47 -22.97 -13.66
CA GLU A 474 15.85 -22.78 -14.10
C GLU A 474 16.83 -23.02 -12.93
N VAL A 475 16.50 -22.58 -11.70
CA VAL A 475 17.33 -22.83 -10.51
C VAL A 475 17.40 -24.32 -10.23
N ASP A 476 16.26 -25.02 -10.32
CA ASP A 476 16.19 -26.46 -10.13
C ASP A 476 17.00 -27.21 -11.21
N GLU A 477 16.98 -26.74 -12.46
CA GLU A 477 17.77 -27.30 -13.56
C GLU A 477 19.27 -27.06 -13.35
N ALA A 478 19.67 -25.83 -13.02
CA ALA A 478 21.05 -25.50 -12.71
C ALA A 478 21.58 -26.32 -11.53
N PHE A 479 20.79 -26.45 -10.45
CA PHE A 479 21.15 -27.26 -9.29
C PHE A 479 21.31 -28.75 -9.63
N ARG A 480 20.52 -29.28 -10.58
CA ARG A 480 20.67 -30.65 -11.09
C ARG A 480 21.96 -30.85 -11.87
N LEU A 481 22.45 -29.85 -12.61
CA LEU A 481 23.74 -29.96 -13.31
C LEU A 481 24.90 -30.22 -12.35
N PHE A 482 24.85 -29.61 -11.16
CA PHE A 482 25.84 -29.84 -10.10
C PHE A 482 25.63 -31.20 -9.40
N THR A 483 24.41 -31.61 -9.11
CA THR A 483 24.16 -32.84 -8.32
C THR A 483 24.10 -34.14 -9.15
N GLY A 484 23.92 -34.04 -10.47
CA GLY A 484 23.72 -35.15 -11.39
C GLY A 484 22.37 -35.86 -11.22
N ASP A 485 22.07 -36.84 -12.07
CA ASP A 485 20.78 -37.57 -12.09
C ASP A 485 20.50 -38.42 -10.82
N GLY A 486 21.45 -38.45 -9.87
CA GLY A 486 21.40 -39.26 -8.65
C GLY A 486 20.66 -38.64 -7.45
N GLY A 487 20.02 -37.47 -7.59
CA GLY A 487 19.00 -37.00 -6.65
C GLY A 487 19.40 -36.93 -5.17
N ARG A 488 20.65 -36.54 -4.85
CA ARG A 488 21.13 -36.49 -3.45
C ARG A 488 20.64 -35.27 -2.66
N GLY A 489 19.94 -34.32 -3.30
CA GLY A 489 19.35 -33.13 -2.66
C GLY A 489 20.36 -32.08 -2.17
N MET A 490 21.65 -32.26 -2.43
CA MET A 490 22.72 -31.36 -2.00
C MET A 490 23.94 -31.45 -2.93
N ILE A 491 24.63 -30.34 -3.15
CA ILE A 491 25.91 -30.27 -3.86
C ILE A 491 27.02 -30.64 -2.90
N THR A 492 27.83 -31.63 -3.27
CA THR A 492 28.93 -32.14 -2.46
C THR A 492 30.30 -31.72 -3.01
N MET A 493 31.35 -31.97 -2.22
CA MET A 493 32.74 -31.79 -2.67
C MET A 493 33.05 -32.58 -3.95
N ALA A 494 32.49 -33.79 -4.07
CA ALA A 494 32.68 -34.62 -5.27
C ALA A 494 32.02 -33.99 -6.50
N ASP A 495 30.87 -33.35 -6.31
CA ASP A 495 30.13 -32.66 -7.36
C ASP A 495 30.89 -31.44 -7.87
N LEU A 496 31.42 -30.60 -6.97
CA LEU A 496 32.22 -29.44 -7.37
C LEU A 496 33.52 -29.85 -8.08
N LYS A 497 34.21 -30.90 -7.62
CA LYS A 497 35.39 -31.44 -8.31
C LYS A 497 35.06 -31.94 -9.72
N ARG A 498 33.91 -32.60 -9.87
CA ARG A 498 33.42 -33.08 -11.17
C ARG A 498 33.14 -31.92 -12.11
N VAL A 499 32.44 -30.89 -11.63
CA VAL A 499 32.11 -29.69 -12.43
C VAL A 499 33.37 -28.94 -12.83
N ALA A 500 34.31 -28.70 -11.91
CA ALA A 500 35.59 -28.05 -12.22
C ALA A 500 36.39 -28.83 -13.29
N GLY A 501 36.38 -30.17 -13.20
CA GLY A 501 37.00 -31.04 -14.21
C GLY A 501 36.35 -30.95 -15.59
N VAL A 502 35.02 -30.85 -15.66
CA VAL A 502 34.28 -30.64 -16.92
C VAL A 502 34.62 -29.27 -17.52
N LEU A 503 34.72 -28.24 -16.70
CA LEU A 503 35.09 -26.88 -17.11
C LEU A 503 36.59 -26.73 -17.41
N ARG A 504 37.40 -27.78 -17.18
CA ARG A 504 38.86 -27.78 -17.32
C ARG A 504 39.55 -26.71 -16.47
N GLU A 505 38.96 -26.39 -15.32
CA GLU A 505 39.52 -25.46 -14.35
C GLU A 505 40.30 -26.22 -13.28
N ASP A 506 41.54 -25.81 -13.04
CA ASP A 506 42.38 -26.36 -11.98
C ASP A 506 42.10 -25.63 -10.66
N VAL A 507 41.06 -26.09 -9.95
CA VAL A 507 40.66 -25.51 -8.67
C VAL A 507 41.19 -26.39 -7.52
N LYS A 508 42.03 -25.80 -6.67
CA LYS A 508 42.59 -26.50 -5.50
C LYS A 508 41.49 -26.94 -4.54
N GLU A 509 41.71 -28.07 -3.89
CA GLU A 509 40.72 -28.66 -2.97
C GLU A 509 40.41 -27.77 -1.76
N GLU A 510 41.36 -26.95 -1.31
CA GLU A 510 41.16 -25.92 -0.27
C GLU A 510 40.10 -24.89 -0.68
N VAL A 511 40.16 -24.40 -1.93
CA VAL A 511 39.19 -23.44 -2.47
C VAL A 511 37.79 -24.06 -2.57
N LEU A 512 37.69 -25.32 -3.01
CA LEU A 512 36.41 -26.02 -3.08
C LEU A 512 35.78 -26.24 -1.69
N ARG A 513 36.60 -26.38 -0.63
CA ARG A 513 36.10 -26.45 0.76
C ARG A 513 35.53 -25.12 1.19
N ASP A 514 36.24 -24.04 0.90
CA ASP A 514 35.81 -22.69 1.24
C ASP A 514 34.51 -22.33 0.52
N MET A 515 34.35 -22.72 -0.75
CA MET A 515 33.10 -22.52 -1.51
C MET A 515 31.89 -23.20 -0.84
N ILE A 516 32.04 -24.44 -0.35
CA ILE A 516 30.93 -25.14 0.33
C ILE A 516 30.63 -24.49 1.67
N LEU A 517 31.66 -24.13 2.43
CA LEU A 517 31.48 -23.49 3.75
C LEU A 517 30.87 -22.10 3.60
N GLU A 518 31.26 -21.34 2.59
CA GLU A 518 30.68 -20.03 2.31
C GLU A 518 29.22 -20.14 1.87
N ALA A 519 28.91 -21.09 0.99
CA ALA A 519 27.55 -21.31 0.51
C ALA A 519 26.61 -21.80 1.63
N ASN A 520 27.11 -22.62 2.55
CA ASN A 520 26.28 -23.29 3.55
C ASN A 520 26.36 -22.65 4.95
N GLY A 521 26.95 -21.45 5.05
CA GLY A 521 27.06 -20.68 6.29
C GLY A 521 27.98 -21.30 7.34
N GLY A 522 28.99 -22.06 6.92
CA GLY A 522 29.98 -22.69 7.80
C GLY A 522 29.52 -23.98 8.47
N ALA A 523 28.40 -24.56 8.03
CA ALA A 523 27.77 -25.74 8.63
C ALA A 523 28.52 -27.06 8.38
N GLY A 524 29.74 -26.99 7.85
CA GLY A 524 30.62 -28.12 7.59
C GLY A 524 30.50 -28.67 6.16
N VAL A 525 31.62 -29.14 5.62
CA VAL A 525 31.72 -29.62 4.23
C VAL A 525 30.86 -30.87 3.98
N GLY A 526 30.68 -31.73 4.99
CA GLY A 526 29.91 -32.97 4.87
C GLY A 526 28.40 -32.77 4.68
N ARG A 527 27.87 -31.58 5.03
CA ARG A 527 26.46 -31.23 4.81
C ARG A 527 26.15 -30.89 3.35
N GLY A 528 27.19 -30.51 2.58
CA GLY A 528 27.00 -29.98 1.24
C GLY A 528 26.23 -28.66 1.23
N VAL A 529 25.77 -28.28 0.04
CA VAL A 529 24.99 -27.07 -0.23
C VAL A 529 23.60 -27.49 -0.71
N LYS A 530 22.54 -27.05 -0.02
CA LYS A 530 21.16 -27.33 -0.40
C LYS A 530 20.70 -26.44 -1.57
N ARG A 531 19.56 -26.77 -2.16
CA ARG A 531 18.97 -26.05 -3.30
C ARG A 531 18.79 -24.56 -3.01
N GLU A 532 18.26 -24.23 -1.84
CA GLU A 532 17.99 -22.86 -1.42
C GLU A 532 19.29 -22.07 -1.20
N GLU A 533 20.32 -22.72 -0.67
CA GLU A 533 21.64 -22.13 -0.43
C GLU A 533 22.41 -21.91 -1.74
N PHE A 534 22.23 -22.80 -2.71
CA PHE A 534 22.74 -22.64 -4.06
C PHE A 534 22.09 -21.46 -4.78
N GLU A 535 20.76 -21.35 -4.70
CA GLU A 535 20.00 -20.22 -5.24
C GLU A 535 20.51 -18.88 -4.68
N GLU A 536 20.75 -18.82 -3.37
CA GLU A 536 21.30 -17.65 -2.69
C GLU A 536 22.72 -17.28 -3.17
N VAL A 537 23.61 -18.26 -3.35
CA VAL A 537 24.95 -18.05 -3.92
C VAL A 537 24.86 -17.47 -5.32
N MET A 538 23.99 -18.02 -6.17
CA MET A 538 23.84 -17.58 -7.55
C MET A 538 23.24 -16.17 -7.65
N ARG A 539 22.35 -15.80 -6.72
CA ARG A 539 21.84 -14.43 -6.57
C ARG A 539 22.96 -13.46 -6.18
N ARG A 540 23.76 -13.79 -5.17
CA ARG A 540 24.91 -12.95 -4.74
C ARG A 540 25.95 -12.77 -5.85
N ALA A 541 26.16 -13.80 -6.67
CA ALA A 541 27.04 -13.75 -7.83
C ALA A 541 26.46 -12.94 -9.01
N GLY A 542 25.23 -12.43 -8.90
CA GLY A 542 24.57 -11.63 -9.93
C GLY A 542 24.16 -12.40 -11.17
N VAL A 543 24.13 -13.74 -11.11
CA VAL A 543 23.70 -14.61 -12.21
C VAL A 543 22.19 -14.49 -12.44
N TRP A 544 21.43 -14.14 -11.40
CA TRP A 544 19.98 -13.97 -11.42
C TRP A 544 19.65 -12.57 -10.90
N ARG A 545 19.00 -11.75 -11.71
CA ARG A 545 18.50 -10.43 -11.31
C ARG A 545 17.00 -10.48 -11.01
#